data_AF-A0A8B8AY53-F1
#
_entry.id   AF-A0A8B8AY53-F1
#
_cell.length_a   1.000
_cell.length_b   1.000
_cell.length_c   1.000
_cell.angle_alpha   90.00
_cell.angle_beta   90.00
_cell.angle_gamma   90.00
#
_symmetry.space_group_name_H-M   'P 1'
#
loop_
_entity.id
_entity.type
_entity.pdbx_description
1 polymer ?
#
loop_
_entity_poly.entity_id
_entity_poly.type
_entity_poly.pdbx_seq_one_letter_code
_entity_poly.pdbx_strand_id
1 'polypeptide(L)'
;MDEKALEESLELYKSQLSHVEQSLLAAGSEGNADLQQLRNDLKELVSLTEEGLLSLKKSNILKSLEEQNQNQSHDDEYAAFQAAIEEEDDSSVVKDRKENESEEYAAFQAALDDSDLKTGDDSVLQDYSKPSISTDSIKKELLEIVGTLCRAPYIHEWGSSSYHNAMVTDIEIGDGNEVMVSVLFCNPTHEGMLPCEYHIEGKCKFSDDQCRFSHGQSVKLEDLREYTEPNYSSLKMESPCLALFTDGLWYRAVIVDVLEKDHQFTVSYDNYDETATLDLKDILPLHSTDSDSSDEELVEEDIVNDDSGDDSSEEDMLPRYLMGSNQTNEALGVWEEHTRGIGSKLMAKMGYIVGQGLGKRSQGRAEPVPIHLIPQGKSLDKIMELKERAGDVDVFNVSKKVGRKKPIKKPNSLNKGSAKSSEDVFQFINKKLGGKKGNIKELIHHPTSHKTKNAPVRILEKELSSRSDRNLNVQLLKTEEEIRATEKELSRLNEAVKRHEKKDAGMVKQYRAKIAKAEHYLKELKTSEKTIQNHKTKRGNHKKLTIF
;
A
#
# COMPACT_ATOMS: atom_id res chain seq x y z
N MET A 1 16.51 -23.12 32.52
CA MET A 1 16.41 -22.49 33.85
C MET A 1 15.32 -23.25 34.55
N ASP A 2 15.69 -24.08 35.51
CA ASP A 2 14.73 -24.98 36.15
C ASP A 2 13.98 -24.22 37.25
N GLU A 3 12.66 -24.35 37.28
CA GLU A 3 11.77 -23.68 38.25
C GLU A 3 12.21 -23.94 39.70
N LYS A 4 12.58 -25.19 40.00
CA LYS A 4 13.06 -25.62 41.32
C LYS A 4 14.37 -24.96 41.72
N ALA A 5 15.30 -24.77 40.78
CA ALA A 5 16.58 -24.13 41.07
C ALA A 5 16.41 -22.64 41.42
N LEU A 6 15.44 -21.97 40.78
CA LEU A 6 15.08 -20.59 41.11
C LEU A 6 14.39 -20.50 42.48
N GLU A 7 13.49 -21.43 42.80
CA GLU A 7 12.85 -21.52 44.14
C GLU A 7 13.90 -21.71 45.26
N GLU A 8 14.85 -22.63 45.08
CA GLU A 8 15.94 -22.86 46.03
C GLU A 8 16.83 -21.61 46.22
N SER A 9 17.15 -20.91 45.12
CA SER A 9 17.92 -19.67 45.18
C SER A 9 17.18 -18.55 45.91
N LEU A 10 15.87 -18.48 45.74
CA LEU A 10 14.99 -17.48 46.35
C LEU A 10 14.88 -17.71 47.87
N GLU A 11 14.74 -18.97 48.30
CA GLU A 11 14.78 -19.33 49.72
C GLU A 11 16.12 -18.96 50.37
N LEU A 12 17.22 -19.18 49.65
CA LEU A 12 18.55 -18.80 50.11
C LEU A 12 18.69 -17.28 50.25
N TYR A 13 18.23 -16.49 49.27
CA TYR A 13 18.25 -15.02 49.36
C TYR A 13 17.33 -14.48 50.46
N LYS A 14 16.15 -15.07 50.68
CA LYS A 14 15.25 -14.71 51.79
C LYS A 14 15.87 -15.02 53.15
N SER A 15 16.55 -16.16 53.28
CA SER A 15 17.30 -16.51 54.48
C SER A 15 18.41 -15.50 54.74
N GLN A 16 19.21 -15.16 53.73
CA GLN A 16 20.28 -14.16 53.84
C GLN A 16 19.75 -12.77 54.24
N LEU A 17 18.63 -12.36 53.65
CA LEU A 17 17.97 -11.09 53.98
C LEU A 17 17.51 -11.07 55.45
N SER A 18 16.92 -12.15 55.96
CA SER A 18 16.56 -12.26 57.37
C SER A 18 17.77 -12.16 58.30
N HIS A 19 18.90 -12.78 57.95
CA HIS A 19 20.13 -12.69 58.74
C HIS A 19 20.70 -11.25 58.74
N VAL A 20 20.64 -10.55 57.61
CA VAL A 20 21.07 -9.14 57.50
C VAL A 20 20.14 -8.22 58.30
N GLU A 21 18.83 -8.46 58.27
CA GLU A 21 17.86 -7.69 59.06
C GLU A 21 18.02 -7.91 60.58
N GLN A 22 18.27 -9.14 61.02
CA GLN A 22 18.62 -9.44 62.42
C GLN A 22 19.93 -8.77 62.85
N SER A 23 20.94 -8.75 61.96
CA SER A 23 22.22 -8.09 62.22
C SER A 23 22.05 -6.56 62.33
N LEU A 24 21.22 -5.97 61.48
CA LEU A 24 20.86 -4.55 61.52
C LEU A 24 20.10 -4.18 62.81
N LEU A 25 19.24 -5.06 63.30
CA LEU A 25 18.52 -4.86 64.57
C LEU A 25 19.46 -4.93 65.78
N ALA A 26 20.44 -5.83 65.76
CA ALA A 26 21.42 -5.99 66.83
C ALA A 26 22.50 -4.88 66.84
N ALA A 27 22.85 -4.33 65.68
CA ALA A 27 23.97 -3.40 65.53
C ALA A 27 23.62 -1.91 65.77
N GLY A 28 22.35 -1.55 65.95
CA GLY A 28 21.94 -0.17 66.25
C GLY A 28 22.17 0.85 65.11
N SER A 29 21.69 2.07 65.29
CA SER A 29 21.53 3.11 64.25
C SER A 29 22.82 3.81 63.80
N GLU A 30 23.99 3.50 64.36
CA GLU A 30 25.21 4.25 64.08
C GLU A 30 26.19 3.41 63.25
N GLY A 31 26.29 3.73 61.94
CA GLY A 31 27.41 3.29 61.07
C GLY A 31 27.14 2.19 60.04
N ASN A 32 25.92 1.66 59.93
CA ASN A 32 25.64 0.45 59.12
C ASN A 32 25.18 0.73 57.67
N ALA A 33 25.83 1.68 56.97
CA ALA A 33 25.48 2.01 55.58
C ALA A 33 25.66 0.79 54.64
N ASP A 34 26.72 0.01 54.83
CA ASP A 34 27.02 -1.16 54.00
C ASP A 34 26.00 -2.29 54.18
N LEU A 35 25.53 -2.53 55.42
CA LEU A 35 24.48 -3.51 55.70
C LEU A 35 23.12 -3.05 55.18
N GLN A 36 22.84 -1.74 55.18
CA GLN A 36 21.65 -1.19 54.54
C GLN A 36 21.69 -1.32 53.02
N GLN A 37 22.87 -1.13 52.40
CA GLN A 37 23.07 -1.36 50.98
C GLN A 37 22.88 -2.84 50.64
N LEU A 38 23.53 -3.75 51.36
CA LEU A 38 23.38 -5.20 51.18
C LEU A 38 21.92 -5.65 51.32
N ARG A 39 21.17 -5.09 52.28
CA ARG A 39 19.73 -5.36 52.43
C ARG A 39 18.94 -4.91 51.20
N ASN A 40 19.24 -3.73 50.65
CA ASN A 40 18.55 -3.22 49.47
C ASN A 40 18.90 -4.06 48.23
N ASP A 41 20.17 -4.43 48.05
CA ASP A 41 20.63 -5.29 46.96
C ASP A 41 20.00 -6.68 47.03
N LEU A 42 19.91 -7.28 48.23
CA LEU A 42 19.20 -8.55 48.44
C LEU A 42 17.70 -8.43 48.18
N LYS A 43 17.06 -7.30 48.53
CA LYS A 43 15.65 -7.04 48.20
C LYS A 43 15.42 -6.94 46.69
N GLU A 44 16.34 -6.30 45.97
CA GLU A 44 16.29 -6.21 44.51
C GLU A 44 16.49 -7.58 43.86
N LEU A 45 17.47 -8.38 44.32
CA LEU A 45 17.69 -9.74 43.84
C LEU A 45 16.50 -10.67 44.09
N VAL A 46 15.86 -10.58 45.27
CA VAL A 46 14.61 -11.32 45.54
C VAL A 46 13.50 -10.88 44.59
N SER A 47 13.33 -9.58 44.33
CA SER A 47 12.32 -9.09 43.38
C SER A 47 12.57 -9.61 41.96
N LEU A 48 13.81 -9.53 41.47
CA LEU A 48 14.17 -9.98 40.12
C LEU A 48 14.01 -11.50 39.95
N THR A 49 14.32 -12.28 40.99
CA THR A 49 14.14 -13.74 40.97
C THR A 49 12.67 -14.14 41.08
N GLU A 50 11.86 -13.43 41.88
CA GLU A 50 10.41 -13.61 41.94
C GLU A 50 9.75 -13.29 40.59
N GLU A 51 10.13 -12.19 39.94
CA GLU A 51 9.65 -11.84 38.60
C GLU A 51 10.06 -12.88 37.54
N GLY A 52 11.29 -13.37 37.58
CA GLY A 52 11.78 -14.44 36.69
C GLY A 52 10.99 -15.74 36.86
N LEU A 53 10.67 -16.12 38.10
CA LEU A 53 9.87 -17.30 38.43
C LEU A 53 8.41 -17.15 38.00
N LEU A 54 7.80 -15.98 38.19
CA LEU A 54 6.45 -15.69 37.71
C LEU A 54 6.37 -15.77 36.18
N SER A 55 7.39 -15.26 35.49
CA SER A 55 7.49 -15.34 34.03
C SER A 55 7.57 -16.79 33.54
N LEU A 56 8.41 -17.62 34.19
CA LEU A 56 8.51 -19.05 33.88
C LEU A 56 7.21 -19.80 34.17
N LYS A 57 6.58 -19.59 35.33
CA LYS A 57 5.28 -20.19 35.68
C LYS A 57 4.19 -19.81 34.69
N LYS A 58 4.13 -18.54 34.27
CA LYS A 58 3.21 -18.08 33.22
C LYS A 58 3.47 -18.80 31.90
N SER A 59 4.73 -18.96 31.51
CA SER A 59 5.10 -19.66 30.27
C SER A 59 4.72 -21.15 30.32
N ASN A 60 4.88 -21.81 31.46
CA ASN A 60 4.48 -23.22 31.66
C ASN A 60 2.96 -23.38 31.64
N ILE A 61 2.21 -22.47 32.27
CA ILE A 61 0.74 -22.48 32.23
C ILE A 61 0.24 -22.27 30.81
N LEU A 62 0.81 -21.31 30.05
CA LEU A 62 0.43 -21.08 28.66
C LEU A 62 0.69 -22.29 27.78
N LYS A 63 1.84 -22.96 27.94
CA LYS A 63 2.13 -24.22 27.24
C LYS A 63 1.14 -25.32 27.61
N SER A 64 0.82 -25.46 28.90
CA SER A 64 -0.18 -26.45 29.35
C SER A 64 -1.57 -26.14 28.82
N LEU A 65 -1.95 -24.86 28.70
CA LEU A 65 -3.22 -24.44 28.11
C LEU A 65 -3.24 -24.74 26.60
N GLU A 66 -2.14 -24.47 25.90
CA GLU A 66 -2.00 -24.73 24.47
C GLU A 66 -2.05 -26.24 24.17
N GLU A 67 -1.41 -27.07 24.99
CA GLU A 67 -1.51 -28.53 24.94
C GLU A 67 -2.93 -29.03 25.29
N GLN A 68 -3.64 -28.38 26.21
CA GLN A 68 -5.05 -28.70 26.50
C GLN A 68 -5.98 -28.30 25.37
N ASN A 69 -5.74 -27.16 24.72
CA ASN A 69 -6.54 -26.67 23.60
C ASN A 69 -6.29 -27.48 22.31
N GLN A 70 -5.09 -28.06 22.16
CA GLN A 70 -4.80 -29.02 21.08
C GLN A 70 -5.45 -30.39 21.34
N ASN A 71 -5.67 -30.78 22.60
CA ASN A 71 -6.36 -32.02 22.96
C ASN A 71 -7.89 -31.86 23.08
N GLN A 72 -8.40 -30.63 23.21
CA GLN A 72 -9.79 -30.29 22.92
C GLN A 72 -9.91 -29.98 21.43
N SER A 73 -9.66 -30.99 20.61
CA SER A 73 -9.89 -30.88 19.17
C SER A 73 -11.35 -30.54 18.92
N HIS A 74 -11.56 -29.55 18.06
CA HIS A 74 -12.78 -29.27 17.30
C HIS A 74 -13.49 -30.54 16.75
N ASP A 75 -12.81 -31.69 16.72
CA ASP A 75 -13.32 -32.98 16.31
C ASP A 75 -14.37 -33.57 17.26
N ASP A 76 -14.32 -33.32 18.58
CA ASP A 76 -15.29 -33.91 19.52
C ASP A 76 -16.66 -33.22 19.48
N GLU A 77 -16.69 -31.89 19.33
CA GLU A 77 -17.95 -31.14 19.16
C GLU A 77 -18.54 -31.32 17.77
N TYR A 78 -17.69 -31.45 16.73
CA TYR A 78 -18.13 -31.74 15.37
C TYR A 78 -18.60 -33.19 15.20
N ALA A 79 -17.96 -34.16 15.88
CA ALA A 79 -18.42 -35.55 15.93
C ALA A 79 -19.71 -35.70 16.74
N ALA A 80 -19.88 -34.95 17.84
CA ALA A 80 -21.14 -34.93 18.59
C ALA A 80 -22.28 -34.30 17.77
N PHE A 81 -21.99 -33.28 16.96
CA PHE A 81 -22.96 -32.67 16.05
C PHE A 81 -23.32 -33.59 14.88
N GLN A 82 -22.35 -34.32 14.30
CA GLN A 82 -22.60 -35.32 13.26
C GLN A 82 -23.36 -36.55 13.80
N ALA A 83 -23.04 -37.01 15.02
CA ALA A 83 -23.76 -38.09 15.67
C ALA A 83 -25.21 -37.72 16.00
N ALA A 84 -25.48 -36.46 16.37
CA ALA A 84 -26.86 -35.97 16.59
C ALA A 84 -27.70 -35.92 15.30
N ILE A 85 -27.07 -35.73 14.14
CA ILE A 85 -27.72 -35.79 12.82
C ILE A 85 -27.98 -37.24 12.41
N GLU A 86 -27.07 -38.18 12.73
CA GLU A 86 -27.28 -39.61 12.48
C GLU A 86 -28.27 -40.27 13.46
N GLU A 87 -28.45 -39.75 14.68
CA GLU A 87 -29.45 -40.27 15.64
C GLU A 87 -30.90 -39.85 15.32
N GLU A 88 -31.14 -38.91 14.39
CA GLU A 88 -32.48 -38.62 13.87
C GLU A 88 -32.87 -39.48 12.64
N ASP A 89 -31.95 -40.28 12.10
CA ASP A 89 -32.16 -41.12 10.91
C ASP A 89 -31.81 -42.61 11.15
N ASP A 90 -32.31 -43.18 12.25
CA ASP A 90 -32.49 -44.64 12.33
C ASP A 90 -33.69 -45.05 13.20
N SER A 91 -34.86 -45.16 12.56
CA SER A 91 -35.82 -46.19 12.97
C SER A 91 -35.70 -47.37 11.99
N SER A 92 -34.92 -48.34 12.45
CA SER A 92 -34.67 -49.66 11.87
C SER A 92 -35.81 -50.23 11.02
N VAL A 93 -35.47 -50.45 9.76
CA VAL A 93 -36.13 -51.38 8.84
C VAL A 93 -36.03 -52.81 9.38
N VAL A 94 -37.17 -53.47 9.58
CA VAL A 94 -37.29 -54.90 9.27
C VAL A 94 -38.06 -55.02 7.96
N LYS A 95 -37.27 -55.32 6.92
CA LYS A 95 -37.53 -56.08 5.69
C LYS A 95 -38.92 -55.98 5.02
N ASP A 96 -38.84 -55.84 3.69
CA ASP A 96 -39.88 -56.01 2.68
C ASP A 96 -40.62 -54.74 2.25
N ARG A 97 -40.00 -53.96 1.35
CA ARG A 97 -40.67 -53.25 0.24
C ARG A 97 -39.66 -52.55 -0.69
N LYS A 98 -38.98 -53.33 -1.52
CA LYS A 98 -38.65 -52.87 -2.88
C LYS A 98 -39.88 -53.20 -3.72
N GLU A 99 -40.23 -52.33 -4.66
CA GLU A 99 -41.48 -52.30 -5.46
C GLU A 99 -42.56 -51.43 -4.81
N ASN A 100 -42.52 -50.11 -5.08
CA ASN A 100 -43.74 -49.29 -5.31
C ASN A 100 -43.50 -47.81 -5.65
N GLU A 101 -42.27 -47.31 -5.83
CA GLU A 101 -42.04 -45.90 -6.18
C GLU A 101 -42.00 -45.62 -7.69
N SER A 102 -42.01 -46.64 -8.55
CA SER A 102 -42.00 -46.48 -10.01
C SER A 102 -43.39 -46.41 -10.66
N GLU A 103 -44.46 -46.79 -9.95
CA GLU A 103 -45.82 -46.82 -10.50
C GLU A 103 -46.57 -45.50 -10.35
N GLU A 104 -46.38 -44.76 -9.24
CA GLU A 104 -47.05 -43.46 -9.05
C GLU A 104 -46.42 -42.35 -9.93
N TYR A 105 -45.11 -42.41 -10.19
CA TYR A 105 -44.43 -41.47 -11.06
C TYR A 105 -44.75 -41.70 -12.55
N ALA A 106 -44.96 -42.95 -12.95
CA ALA A 106 -45.35 -43.31 -14.31
C ALA A 106 -46.83 -42.97 -14.61
N ALA A 107 -47.73 -43.12 -13.62
CA ALA A 107 -49.13 -42.73 -13.76
C ALA A 107 -49.31 -41.21 -13.85
N PHE A 108 -48.46 -40.43 -13.16
CA PHE A 108 -48.48 -38.96 -13.23
C PHE A 108 -47.92 -38.44 -14.56
N GLN A 109 -46.88 -39.06 -15.12
CA GLN A 109 -46.35 -38.70 -16.45
C GLN A 109 -47.29 -39.10 -17.59
N ALA A 110 -47.99 -40.24 -17.49
CA ALA A 110 -48.96 -40.66 -18.51
C ALA A 110 -50.22 -39.77 -18.56
N ALA A 111 -50.57 -39.10 -17.45
CA ALA A 111 -51.71 -38.18 -17.40
C ALA A 111 -51.43 -36.80 -18.02
N LEU A 112 -50.17 -36.48 -18.32
CA LEU A 112 -49.76 -35.20 -18.91
C LEU A 112 -49.56 -35.25 -20.44
N ASP A 113 -49.59 -36.45 -21.04
CA ASP A 113 -49.19 -36.65 -22.45
C ASP A 113 -50.37 -36.97 -23.40
N ASP A 114 -51.62 -36.82 -22.93
CA ASP A 114 -52.82 -37.11 -23.73
C ASP A 114 -53.75 -35.89 -23.82
N SER A 115 -53.27 -34.83 -24.47
CA SER A 115 -54.12 -33.87 -25.17
C SER A 115 -53.36 -33.16 -26.30
N ASP A 116 -53.29 -33.88 -27.42
CA ASP A 116 -52.75 -33.44 -28.70
C ASP A 116 -53.74 -32.50 -29.42
N LEU A 117 -53.27 -31.33 -29.91
CA LEU A 117 -53.29 -30.92 -31.34
C LEU A 117 -53.24 -29.38 -31.58
N LYS A 118 -52.14 -29.00 -32.28
CA LYS A 118 -52.03 -28.09 -33.45
C LYS A 118 -51.83 -26.56 -33.28
N THR A 119 -50.55 -26.20 -33.43
CA THR A 119 -49.96 -25.21 -34.37
C THR A 119 -50.66 -23.88 -34.66
N GLY A 120 -49.98 -22.78 -34.31
CA GLY A 120 -50.03 -21.53 -35.07
C GLY A 120 -49.82 -20.25 -34.24
N ASP A 121 -48.56 -19.89 -34.04
CA ASP A 121 -47.98 -18.53 -33.90
C ASP A 121 -48.53 -17.49 -32.89
N ASP A 122 -47.55 -16.80 -32.30
CA ASP A 122 -47.54 -15.47 -31.70
C ASP A 122 -48.26 -15.12 -30.39
N SER A 123 -47.41 -14.70 -29.44
CA SER A 123 -47.64 -13.69 -28.39
C SER A 123 -48.52 -13.98 -27.15
N VAL A 124 -47.97 -13.50 -26.02
CA VAL A 124 -48.61 -13.03 -24.77
C VAL A 124 -48.68 -14.00 -23.57
N LEU A 125 -47.90 -13.60 -22.54
CA LEU A 125 -48.12 -13.59 -21.08
C LEU A 125 -49.02 -14.68 -20.46
N GLN A 126 -48.56 -15.31 -19.38
CA GLN A 126 -48.87 -14.89 -18.00
C GLN A 126 -48.28 -15.93 -17.00
N ASP A 127 -47.83 -15.41 -15.85
CA ASP A 127 -47.56 -16.06 -14.56
C ASP A 127 -48.14 -17.46 -14.32
N TYR A 128 -47.45 -18.31 -13.53
CA TYR A 128 -47.93 -18.69 -12.19
C TYR A 128 -46.81 -19.35 -11.36
N SER A 129 -46.70 -18.82 -10.14
CA SER A 129 -45.70 -18.99 -9.11
C SER A 129 -45.68 -20.39 -8.47
N LYS A 130 -44.47 -20.87 -8.15
CA LYS A 130 -44.22 -21.85 -7.08
C LYS A 130 -43.85 -21.10 -5.78
N PRO A 131 -44.20 -21.63 -4.60
CA PRO A 131 -44.32 -20.85 -3.37
C PRO A 131 -42.97 -20.55 -2.72
N SER A 132 -42.92 -19.33 -2.21
CA SER A 132 -41.83 -18.60 -1.57
C SER A 132 -41.69 -18.86 -0.07
N ILE A 133 -40.46 -19.03 0.40
CA ILE A 133 -40.01 -18.60 1.72
C ILE A 133 -39.01 -17.44 1.51
N SER A 134 -39.51 -16.23 1.74
CA SER A 134 -38.82 -14.97 2.06
C SER A 134 -37.78 -14.35 1.10
N THR A 135 -37.93 -14.48 -0.21
CA THR A 135 -37.24 -13.57 -1.16
C THR A 135 -37.71 -12.11 -1.01
N ASP A 136 -38.94 -11.89 -0.53
CA ASP A 136 -39.51 -10.56 -0.37
C ASP A 136 -38.91 -9.77 0.79
N SER A 137 -38.35 -10.44 1.80
CA SER A 137 -37.66 -9.77 2.91
C SER A 137 -36.29 -9.26 2.46
N ILE A 138 -35.53 -10.10 1.74
CA ILE A 138 -34.23 -9.73 1.18
C ILE A 138 -34.40 -8.64 0.11
N LYS A 139 -35.41 -8.75 -0.77
CA LYS A 139 -35.71 -7.70 -1.76
C LYS A 139 -36.09 -6.36 -1.11
N LYS A 140 -36.81 -6.37 0.03
CA LYS A 140 -37.13 -5.14 0.77
C LYS A 140 -35.89 -4.49 1.37
N GLU A 141 -34.98 -5.27 1.96
CA GLU A 141 -33.71 -4.74 2.48
C GLU A 141 -32.78 -4.24 1.36
N LEU A 142 -32.75 -4.92 0.21
CA LEU A 142 -31.98 -4.48 -0.95
C LEU A 142 -32.56 -3.21 -1.58
N LEU A 143 -33.88 -3.03 -1.60
CA LEU A 143 -34.51 -1.78 -2.06
C LEU A 143 -34.13 -0.57 -1.19
N GLU A 144 -33.72 -0.76 0.06
CA GLU A 144 -33.20 0.33 0.90
C GLU A 144 -31.76 0.75 0.50
N ILE A 145 -31.04 -0.12 -0.21
CA ILE A 145 -29.70 0.17 -0.76
C ILE A 145 -29.82 1.02 -2.04
N VAL A 146 -30.98 0.97 -2.73
CA VAL A 146 -31.25 1.82 -3.89
C VAL A 146 -31.25 3.29 -3.46
N GLY A 147 -30.41 4.09 -4.11
CA GLY A 147 -30.17 5.50 -3.77
C GLY A 147 -29.01 5.72 -2.81
N THR A 148 -28.32 4.67 -2.35
CA THR A 148 -27.07 4.84 -1.58
C THR A 148 -25.92 5.28 -2.49
N LEU A 149 -25.07 6.15 -1.95
CA LEU A 149 -23.84 6.57 -2.61
C LEU A 149 -22.75 5.54 -2.33
N CYS A 150 -22.05 5.15 -3.39
CA CYS A 150 -20.97 4.17 -3.35
C CYS A 150 -19.82 4.61 -4.27
N ARG A 151 -18.74 3.83 -4.29
CA ARG A 151 -17.65 3.99 -5.26
C ARG A 151 -17.55 2.71 -6.08
N ALA A 152 -17.66 2.83 -7.39
CA ALA A 152 -17.75 1.69 -8.30
C ALA A 152 -16.59 1.70 -9.32
N PRO A 153 -16.08 0.51 -9.72
CA PRO A 153 -15.07 0.38 -10.75
C PRO A 153 -15.66 0.64 -12.14
N TYR A 154 -15.10 1.62 -12.83
CA TYR A 154 -15.33 1.87 -14.25
C TYR A 154 -14.17 1.28 -15.05
N ILE A 155 -14.47 0.45 -16.03
CA ILE A 155 -13.47 -0.10 -16.94
C ILE A 155 -13.47 0.76 -18.19
N HIS A 156 -12.36 1.45 -18.45
CA HIS A 156 -12.24 2.22 -19.67
C HIS A 156 -11.98 1.31 -20.88
N GLU A 157 -12.24 1.83 -22.09
CA GLU A 157 -11.98 1.14 -23.36
C GLU A 157 -10.51 0.69 -23.53
N TRP A 158 -9.58 1.37 -22.85
CA TRP A 158 -8.15 1.07 -22.86
C TRP A 158 -7.73 0.03 -21.80
N GLY A 159 -8.69 -0.58 -21.11
CA GLY A 159 -8.49 -1.70 -20.19
C GLY A 159 -8.07 -1.32 -18.77
N SER A 160 -8.03 -0.04 -18.43
CA SER A 160 -7.77 0.42 -17.06
C SER A 160 -9.08 0.49 -16.26
N SER A 161 -9.09 -0.10 -15.06
CA SER A 161 -10.17 0.03 -14.10
C SER A 161 -9.88 1.17 -13.12
N SER A 162 -10.77 2.15 -13.01
CA SER A 162 -10.69 3.23 -12.03
C SER A 162 -11.95 3.29 -11.20
N TYR A 163 -11.82 3.62 -9.92
CA TYR A 163 -12.97 3.70 -9.02
C TYR A 163 -13.51 5.12 -8.96
N HIS A 164 -14.79 5.29 -9.29
CA HIS A 164 -15.48 6.58 -9.31
C HIS A 164 -16.67 6.60 -8.36
N ASN A 165 -17.00 7.78 -7.83
CA ASN A 165 -18.20 7.96 -7.03
C ASN A 165 -19.45 7.72 -7.90
N ALA A 166 -20.34 6.88 -7.41
CA ALA A 166 -21.53 6.42 -8.09
C ALA A 166 -22.70 6.28 -7.11
N MET A 167 -23.90 6.12 -7.65
CA MET A 167 -25.13 5.91 -6.90
C MET A 167 -25.81 4.64 -7.40
N VAL A 168 -26.27 3.82 -6.45
CA VAL A 168 -27.01 2.60 -6.76
C VAL A 168 -28.41 2.95 -7.27
N THR A 169 -28.75 2.49 -8.47
CA THR A 169 -30.04 2.78 -9.12
C THR A 169 -30.97 1.57 -9.09
N ASP A 170 -30.45 0.37 -9.37
CA ASP A 170 -31.22 -0.86 -9.37
C ASP A 170 -30.38 -2.05 -8.90
N ILE A 171 -31.04 -3.12 -8.46
CA ILE A 171 -30.38 -4.32 -7.95
C ILE A 171 -31.02 -5.54 -8.60
N GLU A 172 -30.21 -6.30 -9.32
CA GLU A 172 -30.61 -7.52 -9.99
C GLU A 172 -30.02 -8.73 -9.25
N ILE A 173 -30.88 -9.66 -8.83
CA ILE A 173 -30.45 -10.91 -8.21
C ILE A 173 -30.44 -11.98 -9.31
N GLY A 174 -29.26 -12.47 -9.66
CA GLY A 174 -29.11 -13.56 -10.62
C GLY A 174 -29.52 -14.92 -10.04
N ASP A 175 -29.76 -15.90 -10.92
CA ASP A 175 -30.22 -17.26 -10.57
C ASP A 175 -29.27 -18.06 -9.64
N GLY A 176 -28.06 -17.53 -9.36
CA GLY A 176 -27.02 -18.16 -8.54
C GLY A 176 -26.74 -17.50 -7.17
N ASN A 177 -27.66 -16.69 -6.63
CA ASN A 177 -27.42 -15.81 -5.45
C ASN A 177 -26.35 -14.72 -5.66
N GLU A 178 -25.92 -14.48 -6.90
CA GLU A 178 -25.04 -13.36 -7.23
C GLU A 178 -25.88 -12.07 -7.31
N VAL A 179 -25.56 -11.11 -6.44
CA VAL A 179 -26.25 -9.82 -6.40
C VAL A 179 -25.46 -8.83 -7.26
N MET A 180 -26.07 -8.46 -8.39
CA MET A 180 -25.57 -7.44 -9.29
C MET A 180 -26.27 -6.12 -8.99
N VAL A 181 -25.51 -5.03 -9.02
CA VAL A 181 -26.00 -3.70 -8.71
C VAL A 181 -25.73 -2.79 -9.90
N SER A 182 -26.77 -2.13 -10.38
CA SER A 182 -26.69 -1.14 -11.45
C SER A 182 -26.39 0.23 -10.84
N VAL A 183 -25.24 0.79 -11.20
CA VAL A 183 -24.75 2.06 -10.65
C VAL A 183 -24.65 3.15 -11.72
N LEU A 184 -24.98 4.40 -11.34
CA LEU A 184 -24.79 5.60 -12.16
C LEU A 184 -23.68 6.47 -11.56
N PHE A 185 -22.74 6.91 -12.37
CA PHE A 185 -21.61 7.72 -11.91
C PHE A 185 -22.04 9.17 -11.61
N CYS A 186 -21.66 9.68 -10.44
CA CYS A 186 -21.97 11.06 -10.03
C CYS A 186 -21.06 12.08 -10.73
N ASN A 187 -19.81 11.69 -11.01
CA ASN A 187 -18.80 12.56 -11.61
C ASN A 187 -18.31 11.96 -12.95
N PRO A 188 -19.08 12.11 -14.05
CA PRO A 188 -18.72 11.56 -15.35
C PRO A 188 -17.49 12.28 -15.93
N THR A 189 -16.39 11.54 -16.13
CA THR A 189 -15.17 12.03 -16.79
C THR A 189 -15.11 11.67 -18.28
N HIS A 190 -15.93 10.70 -18.70
CA HIS A 190 -16.03 10.24 -20.08
C HIS A 190 -17.48 10.29 -20.57
N GLU A 191 -17.67 10.45 -21.88
CA GLU A 191 -19.01 10.49 -22.49
C GLU A 191 -19.83 9.22 -22.20
N GLY A 192 -19.19 8.06 -22.12
CA GLY A 192 -19.82 6.79 -21.78
C GLY A 192 -20.26 6.67 -20.30
N MET A 193 -19.84 7.58 -19.43
CA MET A 193 -20.26 7.65 -18.03
C MET A 193 -21.44 8.61 -17.82
N LEU A 194 -21.76 9.45 -18.82
CA LEU A 194 -22.86 10.41 -18.72
C LEU A 194 -24.18 9.66 -18.60
N PRO A 195 -24.96 9.87 -17.52
CA PRO A 195 -26.23 9.20 -17.35
C PRO A 195 -27.25 9.66 -18.41
N CYS A 196 -28.02 8.73 -18.95
CA CYS A 196 -29.08 9.03 -19.91
C CYS A 196 -30.33 9.58 -19.21
N GLU A 197 -30.66 10.86 -19.46
CA GLU A 197 -31.87 11.49 -18.91
C GLU A 197 -33.16 10.73 -19.27
N TYR A 198 -33.26 10.23 -20.51
CA TYR A 198 -34.42 9.47 -20.97
C TYR A 198 -34.53 8.09 -20.30
N HIS A 199 -33.42 7.49 -19.90
CA HIS A 199 -33.43 6.23 -19.16
C HIS A 199 -33.92 6.45 -17.73
N ILE A 200 -33.43 7.50 -17.07
CA ILE A 200 -33.89 7.92 -15.73
C ILE A 200 -35.40 8.22 -15.75
N GLU A 201 -35.91 8.80 -16.83
CA GLU A 201 -37.35 9.04 -17.03
C GLU A 201 -38.14 7.80 -17.50
N GLY A 202 -37.48 6.66 -17.77
CA GLY A 202 -38.11 5.42 -18.25
C GLY A 202 -38.64 5.48 -19.69
N LYS A 203 -38.15 6.41 -20.51
CA LYS A 203 -38.59 6.67 -21.90
C LYS A 203 -37.54 6.30 -22.95
N CYS A 204 -36.39 5.77 -22.56
CA CYS A 204 -35.36 5.37 -23.50
C CYS A 204 -35.82 4.18 -24.34
N LYS A 205 -35.61 4.24 -25.65
CA LYS A 205 -35.99 3.19 -26.62
C LYS A 205 -34.82 2.32 -27.05
N PHE A 206 -33.60 2.69 -26.67
CA PHE A 206 -32.37 1.99 -27.03
C PHE A 206 -32.01 1.00 -25.92
N SER A 207 -31.32 -0.09 -26.27
CA SER A 207 -30.69 -0.97 -25.27
C SER A 207 -29.44 -0.31 -24.68
N ASP A 208 -28.97 -0.83 -23.55
CA ASP A 208 -27.82 -0.28 -22.81
C ASP A 208 -26.59 -0.08 -23.69
N ASP A 209 -26.30 -1.02 -24.59
CA ASP A 209 -25.16 -0.97 -25.52
C ASP A 209 -25.36 -0.03 -26.74
N GLN A 210 -26.60 0.36 -27.04
CA GLN A 210 -26.94 1.17 -28.22
C GLN A 210 -27.24 2.63 -27.88
N CYS A 211 -27.40 2.94 -26.59
CA CYS A 211 -27.60 4.30 -26.14
C CYS A 211 -26.26 5.06 -26.18
N ARG A 212 -26.31 6.34 -26.57
CA ARG A 212 -25.13 7.23 -26.55
C ARG A 212 -24.68 7.57 -25.13
N PHE A 213 -25.60 7.46 -24.18
CA PHE A 213 -25.43 7.81 -22.78
C PHE A 213 -25.59 6.54 -21.92
N SER A 214 -24.94 6.50 -20.77
CA SER A 214 -24.97 5.38 -19.84
C SER A 214 -26.38 5.14 -19.28
N HIS A 215 -26.85 3.90 -19.34
CA HIS A 215 -28.00 3.44 -18.56
C HIS A 215 -27.60 2.97 -17.15
N GLY A 216 -26.30 3.01 -16.84
CA GLY A 216 -25.72 2.44 -15.64
C GLY A 216 -24.78 1.29 -15.99
N GLN A 217 -23.90 0.98 -15.05
CA GLN A 217 -22.99 -0.15 -15.16
C GLN A 217 -23.37 -1.21 -14.13
N SER A 218 -23.54 -2.45 -14.57
CA SER A 218 -23.77 -3.59 -13.67
C SER A 218 -22.44 -4.00 -13.03
N VAL A 219 -22.36 -3.89 -11.70
CA VAL A 219 -21.19 -4.21 -10.89
C VAL A 219 -21.60 -5.20 -9.80
N LYS A 220 -20.72 -6.13 -9.43
CA LYS A 220 -20.98 -7.04 -8.31
C LYS A 220 -21.03 -6.26 -7.00
N LEU A 221 -21.90 -6.66 -6.08
CA LEU A 221 -21.96 -6.05 -4.75
C LEU A 221 -20.61 -6.09 -4.02
N GLU A 222 -19.81 -7.13 -4.25
CA GLU A 222 -18.48 -7.33 -3.67
C GLU A 222 -17.43 -6.31 -4.16
N ASP A 223 -17.61 -5.76 -5.37
CA ASP A 223 -16.68 -4.82 -5.99
C ASP A 223 -16.99 -3.36 -5.61
N LEU A 224 -18.10 -3.10 -4.90
CA LEU A 224 -18.46 -1.76 -4.45
C LEU A 224 -17.64 -1.35 -3.22
N ARG A 225 -17.19 -0.09 -3.21
CA ARG A 225 -16.47 0.53 -2.10
C ARG A 225 -17.30 1.63 -1.43
N GLU A 226 -16.91 2.00 -0.21
CA GLU A 226 -17.50 3.11 0.53
C GLU A 226 -17.34 4.44 -0.23
N TYR A 227 -18.38 5.28 -0.17
CA TYR A 227 -18.37 6.61 -0.80
C TYR A 227 -17.31 7.51 -0.17
N THR A 228 -16.48 8.13 -1.00
CA THR A 228 -15.47 9.09 -0.55
C THR A 228 -15.99 10.51 -0.68
N GLU A 229 -16.28 11.14 0.45
CA GLU A 229 -16.66 12.55 0.50
C GLU A 229 -15.46 13.46 0.16
N PRO A 230 -15.58 14.31 -0.87
CA PRO A 230 -14.54 15.27 -1.19
C PRO A 230 -14.32 16.25 -0.04
N ASN A 231 -13.06 16.43 0.37
CA ASN A 231 -12.72 17.39 1.43
C ASN A 231 -12.57 18.81 0.85
N TYR A 232 -13.63 19.60 0.95
CA TYR A 232 -13.64 21.00 0.50
C TYR A 232 -12.73 21.94 1.33
N SER A 233 -12.23 21.50 2.49
CA SER A 233 -11.37 22.32 3.37
C SER A 233 -10.00 22.64 2.78
N SER A 234 -9.56 21.87 1.77
CA SER A 234 -8.27 22.07 1.09
C SER A 234 -8.35 22.98 -0.13
N LEU A 235 -9.55 23.40 -0.55
CA LEU A 235 -9.71 24.27 -1.72
C LEU A 235 -9.15 25.67 -1.42
N LYS A 236 -8.07 26.02 -2.12
CA LYS A 236 -7.44 27.34 -2.07
C LYS A 236 -7.07 27.76 -3.49
N MET A 237 -6.75 29.05 -3.67
CA MET A 237 -6.15 29.53 -4.92
C MET A 237 -4.96 28.62 -5.31
N GLU A 238 -4.85 28.35 -6.61
CA GLU A 238 -3.86 27.47 -7.23
C GLU A 238 -3.97 25.97 -6.87
N SER A 239 -5.05 25.56 -6.20
CA SER A 239 -5.29 24.13 -5.94
C SER A 239 -5.85 23.43 -7.17
N PRO A 240 -5.40 22.19 -7.49
CA PRO A 240 -5.98 21.39 -8.56
C PRO A 240 -7.36 20.85 -8.14
N CYS A 241 -8.29 20.82 -9.10
CA CYS A 241 -9.65 20.34 -8.92
C CYS A 241 -10.17 19.70 -10.22
N LEU A 242 -11.25 18.93 -10.11
CA LEU A 242 -12.12 18.62 -11.23
C LEU A 242 -13.25 19.65 -11.23
N ALA A 243 -13.59 20.16 -12.41
CA ALA A 243 -14.62 21.17 -12.61
C ALA A 243 -15.58 20.73 -13.71
N LEU A 244 -16.87 20.99 -13.52
CA LEU A 244 -17.92 20.68 -14.49
C LEU A 244 -17.90 21.67 -15.65
N PHE A 245 -17.77 21.16 -16.86
CA PHE A 245 -17.83 21.96 -18.08
C PHE A 245 -19.24 21.94 -18.71
N THR A 246 -19.45 22.81 -19.72
CA THR A 246 -20.75 23.00 -20.38
C THR A 246 -21.31 21.77 -21.10
N ASP A 247 -20.48 20.77 -21.36
CA ASP A 247 -20.84 19.48 -21.96
C ASP A 247 -21.34 18.46 -20.92
N GLY A 248 -21.35 18.82 -19.63
CA GLY A 248 -21.73 17.93 -18.53
C GLY A 248 -20.61 17.01 -18.05
N LEU A 249 -19.39 17.14 -18.58
CA LEU A 249 -18.23 16.34 -18.19
C LEU A 249 -17.35 17.08 -17.17
N TRP A 250 -16.70 16.29 -16.32
CA TRP A 250 -15.76 16.79 -15.32
C TRP A 250 -14.33 16.78 -15.88
N TYR A 251 -13.73 17.96 -15.97
CA TYR A 251 -12.36 18.13 -16.45
C TYR A 251 -11.42 18.62 -15.37
N ARG A 252 -10.15 18.27 -15.51
CA ARG A 252 -9.10 18.75 -14.63
C ARG A 252 -8.88 20.26 -14.84
N ALA A 253 -8.86 20.99 -13.74
CA ALA A 253 -8.76 22.44 -13.70
C ALA A 253 -7.97 22.93 -12.47
N VAL A 254 -7.57 24.18 -12.48
CA VAL A 254 -6.89 24.85 -11.37
C VAL A 254 -7.70 26.07 -10.93
N ILE A 255 -7.87 26.24 -9.62
CA ILE A 255 -8.59 27.39 -9.05
C ILE A 255 -7.73 28.63 -9.21
N VAL A 256 -8.21 29.61 -9.96
CA VAL A 256 -7.52 30.89 -10.18
C VAL A 256 -7.92 31.91 -9.12
N ASP A 257 -9.20 32.01 -8.81
CA ASP A 257 -9.73 32.99 -7.85
C ASP A 257 -10.89 32.42 -7.03
N VAL A 258 -11.04 32.92 -5.80
CA VAL A 258 -12.09 32.52 -4.85
C VAL A 258 -12.88 33.75 -4.44
N LEU A 259 -14.10 33.87 -4.93
CA LEU A 259 -15.03 34.95 -4.59
C LEU A 259 -15.77 34.56 -3.31
N GLU A 260 -15.13 34.78 -2.15
CA GLU A 260 -15.63 34.40 -0.82
C GLU A 260 -17.03 34.97 -0.47
N LYS A 261 -17.44 36.06 -1.12
CA LYS A 261 -18.73 36.70 -0.86
C LYS A 261 -19.92 35.93 -1.43
N ASP A 262 -19.72 35.30 -2.59
CA ASP A 262 -20.78 34.64 -3.35
C ASP A 262 -20.59 33.11 -3.40
N HIS A 263 -19.57 32.57 -2.72
CA HIS A 263 -19.18 31.15 -2.73
C HIS A 263 -18.91 30.60 -4.14
N GLN A 264 -18.44 31.48 -5.03
CA GLN A 264 -18.07 31.16 -6.40
C GLN A 264 -16.56 31.04 -6.55
N PHE A 265 -16.12 30.11 -7.38
CA PHE A 265 -14.72 29.88 -7.67
C PHE A 265 -14.50 30.03 -9.17
N THR A 266 -13.46 30.77 -9.54
CA THR A 266 -13.03 30.87 -10.94
C THR A 266 -11.97 29.82 -11.19
N VAL A 267 -12.26 28.87 -12.07
CA VAL A 267 -11.36 27.78 -12.45
C VAL A 267 -10.84 27.98 -13.87
N SER A 268 -9.60 27.58 -14.12
CA SER A 268 -8.99 27.50 -15.45
C SER A 268 -8.81 26.03 -15.79
N TYR A 269 -9.35 25.57 -16.92
CA TYR A 269 -9.22 24.18 -17.34
C TYR A 269 -7.80 23.89 -17.88
N ASP A 270 -7.30 22.67 -17.69
CA ASP A 270 -5.99 22.28 -18.22
C ASP A 270 -6.02 22.06 -19.75
N ASN A 271 -7.17 21.64 -20.27
CA ASN A 271 -7.35 21.31 -21.69
C ASN A 271 -7.94 22.46 -22.52
N TYR A 272 -8.51 23.46 -21.85
CA TYR A 272 -9.13 24.63 -22.48
C TYR A 272 -8.55 25.87 -21.81
N ASP A 273 -7.97 26.80 -22.58
CA ASP A 273 -7.54 28.12 -22.10
C ASP A 273 -8.74 29.05 -21.77
N GLU A 274 -9.82 28.47 -21.26
CA GLU A 274 -11.06 29.17 -20.90
C GLU A 274 -11.24 29.11 -19.38
N THR A 275 -11.67 30.23 -18.80
CA THR A 275 -11.97 30.34 -17.37
C THR A 275 -13.47 30.31 -17.15
N ALA A 276 -13.93 29.46 -16.24
CA ALA A 276 -15.34 29.41 -15.83
C ALA A 276 -15.50 29.82 -14.37
N THR A 277 -16.56 30.55 -14.06
CA THR A 277 -16.98 30.83 -12.69
C THR A 277 -18.04 29.81 -12.31
N LEU A 278 -17.72 28.96 -11.34
CA LEU A 278 -18.53 27.82 -10.92
C LEU A 278 -18.88 27.90 -9.43
N ASP A 279 -19.99 27.27 -9.06
CA ASP A 279 -20.41 27.10 -7.67
C ASP A 279 -19.68 25.93 -6.99
N LEU A 280 -19.71 25.87 -5.67
CA LEU A 280 -19.07 24.78 -4.88
C LEU A 280 -19.53 23.37 -5.27
N LYS A 281 -20.77 23.21 -5.76
CA LYS A 281 -21.35 21.93 -6.20
C LYS A 281 -20.72 21.40 -7.51
N ASP A 282 -20.17 22.29 -8.31
CA ASP A 282 -19.65 22.01 -9.66
C ASP A 282 -18.12 21.88 -9.66
N ILE A 283 -17.53 21.73 -8.45
CA ILE A 283 -16.10 21.66 -8.21
C ILE A 283 -15.81 20.51 -7.25
N LEU A 284 -14.84 19.69 -7.61
CA LEU A 284 -14.39 18.55 -6.83
C LEU A 284 -12.89 18.68 -6.56
N PRO A 285 -12.45 18.81 -5.30
CA PRO A 285 -11.03 18.86 -4.97
C PRO A 285 -10.33 17.57 -5.40
N LEU A 286 -9.19 17.68 -6.09
CA LEU A 286 -8.31 16.55 -6.35
C LEU A 286 -7.22 16.53 -5.28
N HIS A 287 -7.19 15.52 -4.42
CA HIS A 287 -6.03 15.35 -3.55
C HIS A 287 -4.88 14.74 -4.38
N SER A 288 -3.66 15.27 -4.26
CA SER A 288 -2.49 14.76 -5.01
C SER A 288 -2.15 13.28 -4.74
N THR A 289 -2.88 12.62 -3.85
CA THR A 289 -2.79 11.20 -3.51
C THR A 289 -3.87 10.31 -4.19
N ASP A 290 -4.75 10.87 -5.05
CA ASP A 290 -5.88 10.15 -5.70
C ASP A 290 -5.46 9.55 -7.05
N SER A 291 -4.16 9.50 -7.31
CA SER A 291 -3.63 8.66 -8.35
C SER A 291 -3.72 7.21 -7.88
N ASP A 292 -4.95 6.71 -7.74
CA ASP A 292 -5.29 5.28 -7.64
C ASP A 292 -4.99 4.63 -9.01
N SER A 293 -3.71 4.63 -9.36
CA SER A 293 -3.13 3.61 -10.20
C SER A 293 -3.04 2.39 -9.31
N SER A 294 -3.81 1.35 -9.63
CA SER A 294 -3.65 0.01 -9.07
C SER A 294 -2.17 -0.37 -9.06
N ASP A 295 -1.55 -0.25 -7.89
CA ASP A 295 -0.32 -0.94 -7.55
C ASP A 295 -0.79 -2.27 -6.97
N GLU A 296 -0.85 -3.27 -7.85
CA GLU A 296 -0.97 -4.66 -7.45
C GLU A 296 0.23 -4.96 -6.54
N GLU A 297 -0.03 -5.12 -5.23
CA GLU A 297 0.94 -5.68 -4.30
C GLU A 297 1.23 -7.13 -4.70
N LEU A 298 2.16 -7.30 -5.65
CA LEU A 298 2.91 -8.54 -5.79
C LEU A 298 3.85 -8.62 -4.59
N VAL A 299 3.44 -9.41 -3.61
CA VAL A 299 4.33 -10.01 -2.61
C VAL A 299 5.41 -10.82 -3.30
N GLU A 300 6.50 -10.17 -3.70
CA GLU A 300 7.77 -10.84 -3.93
C GLU A 300 8.41 -11.13 -2.57
N GLU A 301 8.60 -12.42 -2.29
CA GLU A 301 9.35 -12.89 -1.12
C GLU A 301 10.78 -12.33 -1.16
N ASP A 302 11.06 -11.42 -0.23
CA ASP A 302 12.41 -10.92 0.05
C ASP A 302 13.31 -12.06 0.55
N ILE A 303 13.98 -12.74 -0.39
CA ILE A 303 15.24 -13.43 -0.07
C ILE A 303 16.30 -12.33 0.11
N VAL A 304 16.40 -11.87 1.34
CA VAL A 304 17.53 -11.09 1.82
C VAL A 304 18.83 -11.90 1.65
N ASN A 305 19.71 -11.43 0.78
CA ASN A 305 21.14 -11.56 1.02
C ASN A 305 21.79 -10.19 0.96
N ASP A 306 22.19 -9.78 2.15
CA ASP A 306 22.91 -8.60 2.58
C ASP A 306 24.42 -8.76 2.31
N ASP A 307 25.06 -7.88 1.53
CA ASP A 307 26.22 -7.10 2.01
C ASP A 307 26.72 -6.01 1.05
N SER A 308 26.77 -4.81 1.62
CA SER A 308 27.62 -3.61 1.46
C SER A 308 28.87 -3.65 0.57
N GLY A 309 29.11 -2.52 -0.14
CA GLY A 309 30.32 -2.27 -0.92
C GLY A 309 31.48 -1.59 -0.17
N ASP A 310 32.64 -1.52 -0.84
CA ASP A 310 33.37 -0.29 -1.17
C ASP A 310 34.54 -0.60 -2.13
N ASP A 311 34.76 0.38 -3.01
CA ASP A 311 35.74 0.60 -4.07
C ASP A 311 37.09 -0.14 -3.98
N SER A 312 37.32 -1.08 -4.91
CA SER A 312 38.54 -1.10 -5.72
C SER A 312 38.41 -2.12 -6.84
N SER A 313 38.55 -1.64 -8.09
CA SER A 313 38.60 -2.41 -9.34
C SER A 313 37.30 -3.11 -9.74
N GLU A 314 36.22 -2.34 -9.87
CA GLU A 314 34.96 -2.75 -10.52
C GLU A 314 35.12 -2.82 -12.05
N GLU A 315 35.96 -3.75 -12.50
CA GLU A 315 35.74 -4.48 -13.75
C GLU A 315 35.13 -5.82 -13.30
N ASP A 316 33.95 -6.18 -13.84
CA ASP A 316 33.20 -7.43 -13.61
C ASP A 316 32.13 -7.48 -12.49
N MET A 317 31.00 -6.77 -12.67
CA MET A 317 29.64 -7.36 -12.64
C MET A 317 28.54 -6.29 -12.83
N LEU A 318 28.34 -5.86 -14.09
CA LEU A 318 27.10 -5.24 -14.53
C LEU A 318 26.06 -6.34 -14.82
N PRO A 319 24.77 -6.16 -14.50
CA PRO A 319 23.70 -7.07 -14.92
C PRO A 319 23.80 -7.31 -16.44
N ARG A 320 23.77 -8.59 -16.84
CA ARG A 320 23.99 -9.10 -18.21
C ARG A 320 23.15 -8.40 -19.30
N TYR A 321 22.09 -7.68 -18.92
CA TYR A 321 21.22 -6.91 -19.81
C TYR A 321 21.76 -5.54 -20.25
N LEU A 322 22.91 -5.10 -19.71
CA LEU A 322 23.55 -3.81 -20.06
C LEU A 322 24.89 -3.97 -20.81
N MET A 323 25.27 -5.19 -21.15
CA MET A 323 26.52 -5.51 -21.86
C MET A 323 26.21 -5.93 -23.30
N GLY A 324 26.45 -5.01 -24.23
CA GLY A 324 26.43 -5.25 -25.67
C GLY A 324 25.03 -5.28 -26.28
N SER A 325 24.82 -4.48 -27.33
CA SER A 325 23.85 -4.89 -28.33
C SER A 325 24.24 -6.30 -28.76
N ASN A 326 23.38 -7.30 -28.55
CA ASN A 326 23.38 -8.46 -29.44
C ASN A 326 22.96 -7.90 -30.80
N GLN A 327 23.90 -7.32 -31.55
CA GLN A 327 23.81 -7.36 -32.99
C GLN A 327 23.77 -8.84 -33.30
N THR A 328 22.58 -9.35 -33.59
CA THR A 328 22.42 -10.71 -34.08
C THR A 328 23.08 -10.75 -35.46
N ASN A 329 24.39 -10.99 -35.48
CA ASN A 329 25.08 -11.59 -36.62
C ASN A 329 24.71 -13.07 -36.76
N GLU A 330 23.83 -13.58 -35.88
CA GLU A 330 23.15 -14.87 -36.07
C GLU A 330 22.14 -14.78 -37.20
N ALA A 331 22.20 -15.76 -38.10
CA ALA A 331 21.27 -15.89 -39.21
C ALA A 331 19.82 -15.96 -38.68
N LEU A 332 18.91 -15.23 -39.33
CA LEU A 332 17.49 -15.23 -39.01
C LEU A 332 16.95 -16.68 -39.02
N GLY A 333 16.50 -17.19 -37.87
CA GLY A 333 15.92 -18.55 -37.73
C GLY A 333 16.49 -19.43 -36.62
N VAL A 334 17.50 -19.01 -35.85
CA VAL A 334 18.09 -19.81 -34.75
C VAL A 334 17.08 -20.19 -33.66
N TRP A 335 16.06 -19.36 -33.41
CA TRP A 335 14.98 -19.66 -32.46
C TRP A 335 14.10 -20.85 -32.88
N GLU A 336 14.23 -21.33 -34.13
CA GLU A 336 13.50 -22.49 -34.64
C GLU A 336 14.23 -23.80 -34.45
N GLU A 337 15.46 -23.80 -33.96
CA GLU A 337 16.12 -25.04 -33.55
C GLU A 337 15.39 -25.70 -32.36
N HIS A 338 14.74 -24.88 -31.53
CA HIS A 338 13.98 -25.33 -30.35
C HIS A 338 12.45 -25.32 -30.55
N THR A 339 11.95 -24.93 -31.73
CA THR A 339 10.51 -24.94 -32.04
C THR A 339 10.24 -25.69 -33.34
N ARG A 340 9.03 -26.25 -33.54
CA ARG A 340 8.73 -27.12 -34.70
C ARG A 340 8.58 -26.36 -36.04
N GLY A 341 9.31 -25.24 -36.23
CA GLY A 341 9.30 -24.44 -37.45
C GLY A 341 7.97 -23.76 -37.78
N ILE A 342 7.14 -23.48 -36.77
CA ILE A 342 5.81 -22.87 -36.95
C ILE A 342 5.94 -21.42 -37.43
N GLY A 343 6.94 -20.68 -36.90
CA GLY A 343 7.20 -19.28 -37.24
C GLY A 343 7.58 -19.08 -38.70
N SER A 344 8.57 -19.83 -39.21
CA SER A 344 9.06 -19.77 -40.59
C SER A 344 8.01 -20.24 -41.57
N LYS A 345 7.24 -21.26 -41.22
CA LYS A 345 6.13 -21.74 -42.06
C LYS A 345 5.03 -20.69 -42.17
N LEU A 346 4.74 -19.94 -41.09
CA LEU A 346 3.80 -18.83 -41.12
C LEU A 346 4.35 -17.65 -41.93
N MET A 347 5.62 -17.29 -41.73
CA MET A 347 6.27 -16.21 -42.48
C MET A 347 6.32 -16.51 -43.98
N ALA A 348 6.67 -17.74 -44.37
CA ALA A 348 6.64 -18.19 -45.77
C ALA A 348 5.23 -18.13 -46.36
N LYS A 349 4.20 -18.51 -45.58
CA LYS A 349 2.78 -18.39 -45.99
C LYS A 349 2.35 -16.94 -46.21
N MET A 350 2.94 -16.00 -45.46
CA MET A 350 2.71 -14.55 -45.59
C MET A 350 3.64 -13.88 -46.62
N GLY A 351 4.42 -14.65 -47.38
CA GLY A 351 5.25 -14.14 -48.48
C GLY A 351 6.65 -13.67 -48.06
N TYR A 352 7.15 -14.09 -46.90
CA TYR A 352 8.54 -13.89 -46.51
C TYR A 352 9.46 -14.84 -47.27
N ILE A 353 10.51 -14.30 -47.90
CA ILE A 353 11.58 -15.07 -48.54
C ILE A 353 12.82 -14.92 -47.66
N VAL A 354 13.42 -16.02 -47.22
CA VAL A 354 14.61 -16.00 -46.36
C VAL A 354 15.71 -15.15 -46.99
N GLY A 355 16.20 -14.16 -46.25
CA GLY A 355 17.21 -13.19 -46.72
C GLY A 355 16.64 -11.97 -47.46
N GLN A 356 15.32 -11.86 -47.62
CA GLN A 356 14.64 -10.69 -48.18
C GLN A 356 13.63 -10.10 -47.19
N GLY A 357 13.20 -8.87 -47.43
CA GLY A 357 12.17 -8.21 -46.64
C GLY A 357 10.78 -8.80 -46.85
N LEU A 358 9.90 -8.63 -45.86
CA LEU A 358 8.47 -8.95 -46.00
C LEU A 358 7.77 -8.03 -47.02
N GLY A 359 6.87 -8.57 -47.85
CA GLY A 359 5.99 -7.81 -48.75
C GLY A 359 6.13 -8.18 -50.24
N LYS A 360 5.14 -7.79 -51.05
CA LYS A 360 4.98 -8.19 -52.49
C LYS A 360 6.17 -7.84 -53.41
N ARG A 361 7.05 -6.93 -52.99
CA ARG A 361 8.27 -6.51 -53.71
C ARG A 361 9.53 -6.58 -52.84
N SER A 362 9.49 -7.35 -51.74
CA SER A 362 10.60 -7.48 -50.79
C SER A 362 11.06 -6.15 -50.18
N GLN A 363 10.14 -5.20 -50.00
CA GLN A 363 10.42 -3.85 -49.50
C GLN A 363 10.58 -3.78 -47.97
N GLY A 364 10.19 -4.83 -47.25
CA GLY A 364 10.37 -4.90 -45.81
C GLY A 364 11.86 -4.92 -45.42
N ARG A 365 12.13 -4.67 -44.15
CA ARG A 365 13.49 -4.82 -43.62
C ARG A 365 13.77 -6.30 -43.39
N ALA A 366 14.90 -6.78 -43.92
CA ALA A 366 15.36 -8.15 -43.70
C ALA A 366 16.03 -8.32 -42.33
N GLU A 367 16.60 -7.25 -41.78
CA GLU A 367 17.31 -7.24 -40.50
C GLU A 367 16.40 -6.79 -39.35
N PRO A 368 16.43 -7.49 -38.20
CA PRO A 368 15.74 -7.07 -36.98
C PRO A 368 16.03 -5.62 -36.57
N VAL A 369 15.10 -4.99 -35.86
CA VAL A 369 15.30 -3.62 -35.38
C VAL A 369 16.25 -3.60 -34.20
N PRO A 370 17.40 -2.89 -34.28
CA PRO A 370 18.33 -2.84 -33.18
C PRO A 370 17.74 -2.02 -32.02
N ILE A 371 17.71 -2.61 -30.83
CA ILE A 371 17.30 -1.92 -29.61
C ILE A 371 18.48 -1.05 -29.13
N HIS A 372 18.31 0.26 -29.12
CA HIS A 372 19.30 1.19 -28.56
C HIS A 372 18.95 1.50 -27.11
N LEU A 373 19.79 1.04 -26.18
CA LEU A 373 19.69 1.38 -24.76
C LEU A 373 20.10 2.84 -24.56
N ILE A 374 19.20 3.61 -23.95
CA ILE A 374 19.38 5.04 -23.70
C ILE A 374 19.71 5.24 -22.21
N PRO A 375 20.66 6.13 -21.86
CA PRO A 375 20.92 6.47 -20.47
C PRO A 375 19.71 7.15 -19.80
N GLN A 376 19.34 6.69 -18.61
CA GLN A 376 18.20 7.20 -17.83
C GLN A 376 18.32 8.71 -17.56
N GLY A 377 17.18 9.41 -17.58
CA GLY A 377 17.06 10.83 -17.19
C GLY A 377 17.51 11.87 -18.22
N LYS A 378 17.58 11.52 -19.52
CA LYS A 378 17.91 12.47 -20.60
C LYS A 378 16.82 12.50 -21.68
N SER A 379 16.49 13.69 -22.17
CA SER A 379 15.53 13.88 -23.27
C SER A 379 16.09 13.38 -24.60
N LEU A 380 15.17 12.94 -25.49
CA LEU A 380 15.48 12.42 -26.82
C LEU A 380 16.38 13.37 -27.63
N ASP A 381 16.13 14.68 -27.53
CA ASP A 381 16.91 15.71 -28.20
C ASP A 381 18.38 15.72 -27.74
N LYS A 382 18.63 15.50 -26.44
CA LYS A 382 19.99 15.45 -25.90
C LYS A 382 20.75 14.21 -26.34
N ILE A 383 20.02 13.13 -26.60
CA ILE A 383 20.57 11.85 -27.05
C ILE A 383 20.89 11.91 -28.54
N MET A 384 20.05 12.54 -29.34
CA MET A 384 20.35 12.83 -30.75
C MET A 384 21.58 13.74 -30.88
N GLU A 385 21.69 14.80 -30.07
CA GLU A 385 22.87 15.68 -30.04
C GLU A 385 24.16 14.91 -29.65
N LEU A 386 24.06 13.96 -28.72
CA LEU A 386 25.17 13.09 -28.31
C LEU A 386 25.55 12.08 -29.40
N LYS A 387 24.57 11.54 -30.13
CA LYS A 387 24.78 10.62 -31.24
C LYS A 387 25.43 11.31 -32.43
N GLU A 388 24.97 12.52 -32.77
CA GLU A 388 25.53 13.33 -33.85
C GLU A 388 26.98 13.75 -33.55
N ARG A 389 27.30 13.98 -32.26
CA ARG A 389 28.67 14.26 -31.79
C ARG A 389 29.56 13.02 -31.70
N ALA A 390 29.00 11.85 -31.44
CA ALA A 390 29.74 10.59 -31.25
C ALA A 390 29.99 9.83 -32.57
N GLY A 391 29.18 10.06 -33.60
CA GLY A 391 29.23 9.25 -34.82
C GLY A 391 28.84 7.79 -34.57
N ASP A 392 29.39 6.88 -35.37
CA ASP A 392 29.12 5.42 -35.33
C ASP A 392 29.86 4.68 -34.20
N VAL A 393 30.20 5.38 -33.11
CA VAL A 393 30.96 4.83 -31.99
C VAL A 393 30.15 4.99 -30.71
N ASP A 394 30.08 3.91 -29.92
CA ASP A 394 29.28 3.78 -28.70
C ASP A 394 29.14 5.07 -27.88
N VAL A 395 27.93 5.63 -27.92
CA VAL A 395 27.49 6.85 -27.24
C VAL A 395 27.80 6.88 -25.75
N PHE A 396 27.96 5.71 -25.12
CA PHE A 396 28.32 5.56 -23.71
C PHE A 396 29.75 6.04 -23.40
N ASN A 397 30.72 5.82 -24.30
CA ASN A 397 32.13 6.18 -24.07
C ASN A 397 32.39 7.69 -24.15
N VAL A 398 31.60 8.41 -24.96
CA VAL A 398 31.72 9.86 -25.12
C VAL A 398 31.26 10.59 -23.85
N SER A 399 30.25 10.07 -23.15
CA SER A 399 29.76 10.65 -21.89
C SER A 399 30.81 10.62 -20.76
N LYS A 400 31.63 9.56 -20.72
CA LYS A 400 32.68 9.35 -19.70
C LYS A 400 33.88 10.27 -19.88
N LYS A 401 34.15 10.76 -21.11
CA LYS A 401 35.25 11.70 -21.43
C LYS A 401 34.93 13.16 -21.14
N VAL A 402 33.66 13.58 -21.15
CA VAL A 402 33.27 14.98 -20.89
C VAL A 402 33.28 15.31 -19.39
N GLY A 403 33.01 14.32 -18.51
CA GLY A 403 32.99 14.50 -17.04
C GLY A 403 34.36 14.65 -16.35
N ARG A 404 35.49 14.49 -17.06
CA ARG A 404 36.84 14.45 -16.45
C ARG A 404 37.70 15.72 -16.61
N LYS A 405 37.20 16.79 -17.21
CA LYS A 405 37.95 18.07 -17.27
C LYS A 405 37.60 18.95 -16.06
N LYS A 406 38.49 18.96 -15.05
CA LYS A 406 38.49 19.94 -13.96
C LYS A 406 38.56 21.37 -14.55
N PRO A 407 37.74 22.34 -14.12
CA PRO A 407 37.85 23.70 -14.61
C PRO A 407 39.14 24.35 -14.08
N ILE A 408 40.09 24.59 -14.98
CA ILE A 408 41.28 25.40 -14.73
C ILE A 408 40.82 26.86 -14.62
N LYS A 409 41.04 27.48 -13.45
CA LYS A 409 40.90 28.93 -13.24
C LYS A 409 41.91 29.64 -14.15
N LYS A 410 41.44 30.51 -15.06
CA LYS A 410 42.28 31.50 -15.74
C LYS A 410 42.02 32.89 -15.16
N PRO A 411 43.07 33.72 -14.98
CA PRO A 411 42.94 35.08 -14.45
C PRO A 411 42.46 36.08 -15.50
N ASN A 412 41.86 37.15 -15.00
CA ASN A 412 41.34 38.34 -15.69
C ASN A 412 42.19 38.82 -16.87
N SER A 413 41.51 39.14 -17.99
CA SER A 413 41.93 40.26 -18.85
C SER A 413 40.70 40.93 -19.47
N LEU A 414 40.78 42.25 -19.54
CA LEU A 414 39.71 43.19 -19.87
C LEU A 414 39.40 43.30 -21.39
N ASN A 415 38.14 43.68 -21.64
CA ASN A 415 37.62 44.52 -22.74
C ASN A 415 37.61 43.97 -24.18
N LYS A 416 36.41 43.82 -24.77
CA LYS A 416 35.73 44.83 -25.63
C LYS A 416 34.56 44.21 -26.43
N GLY A 417 33.40 44.89 -26.44
CA GLY A 417 32.50 44.93 -27.60
C GLY A 417 31.17 44.16 -27.56
N SER A 418 30.09 44.88 -27.21
CA SER A 418 28.71 44.83 -27.75
C SER A 418 27.92 43.51 -27.79
N ALA A 419 26.90 43.40 -26.92
CA ALA A 419 25.47 43.43 -27.30
C ALA A 419 24.60 43.39 -26.03
N LYS A 420 23.64 44.32 -25.92
CA LYS A 420 22.67 44.37 -24.81
C LYS A 420 21.68 43.20 -24.95
N SER A 421 21.67 42.29 -23.99
CA SER A 421 20.51 41.43 -23.72
C SER A 421 19.91 41.86 -22.38
N SER A 422 18.62 42.16 -22.38
CA SER A 422 17.79 42.54 -21.23
C SER A 422 18.10 41.70 -19.99
N GLU A 423 18.18 42.34 -18.82
CA GLU A 423 18.26 41.65 -17.53
C GLU A 423 17.19 40.54 -17.45
N ASP A 424 17.68 39.32 -17.29
CA ASP A 424 16.89 38.10 -17.21
C ASP A 424 16.05 38.13 -15.93
N VAL A 425 14.74 37.89 -16.04
CA VAL A 425 13.77 37.89 -14.92
C VAL A 425 14.24 36.95 -13.79
N PHE A 426 14.94 35.89 -14.15
CA PHE A 426 15.51 34.92 -13.22
C PHE A 426 16.71 35.46 -12.42
N GLN A 427 17.49 36.42 -12.95
CA GLN A 427 18.51 37.10 -12.15
C GLN A 427 17.90 38.07 -11.14
N PHE A 428 16.77 38.69 -11.49
CA PHE A 428 16.02 39.53 -10.56
C PHE A 428 15.39 38.71 -9.42
N ILE A 429 14.80 37.55 -9.74
CA ILE A 429 14.25 36.60 -8.75
C ILE A 429 15.36 36.07 -7.84
N ASN A 430 16.51 35.68 -8.40
CA ASN A 430 17.66 35.20 -7.63
C ASN A 430 18.31 36.29 -6.75
N LYS A 431 18.12 37.57 -7.08
CA LYS A 431 18.63 38.71 -6.31
C LYS A 431 17.65 39.21 -5.25
N LYS A 432 16.33 39.10 -5.48
CA LYS A 432 15.28 39.49 -4.51
C LYS A 432 14.89 38.39 -3.54
N LEU A 433 14.97 37.11 -3.93
CA LEU A 433 14.76 35.98 -3.04
C LEU A 433 16.12 35.48 -2.55
N GLY A 434 16.71 36.20 -1.60
CA GLY A 434 17.90 35.77 -0.88
C GLY A 434 17.60 34.52 -0.03
N GLY A 435 17.66 33.34 -0.65
CA GLY A 435 17.49 32.04 -0.01
C GLY A 435 18.69 31.13 -0.30
N LYS A 436 19.32 30.63 0.77
CA LYS A 436 20.54 29.81 0.76
C LYS A 436 20.47 28.64 -0.24
N LYS A 437 21.58 28.38 -0.94
CA LYS A 437 21.78 27.16 -1.76
C LYS A 437 21.51 25.91 -0.91
N GLY A 438 20.37 25.26 -1.13
CA GLY A 438 20.07 23.93 -0.61
C GLY A 438 20.84 22.86 -1.39
N ASN A 439 21.50 21.95 -0.68
CA ASN A 439 22.24 20.83 -1.26
C ASN A 439 21.26 19.70 -1.65
N ILE A 440 21.39 19.18 -2.87
CA ILE A 440 20.60 18.08 -3.47
C ILE A 440 20.84 16.71 -2.79
N LYS A 441 21.67 16.65 -1.73
CA LYS A 441 21.94 15.42 -0.95
C LYS A 441 20.93 15.13 0.18
N GLU A 442 19.92 15.98 0.38
CA GLU A 442 18.84 15.74 1.37
C GLU A 442 17.63 14.99 0.78
N LEU A 443 17.66 14.56 -0.49
CA LEU A 443 16.52 13.95 -1.21
C LEU A 443 16.52 12.41 -1.27
N ILE A 444 17.42 11.71 -0.57
CA ILE A 444 17.50 10.22 -0.61
C ILE A 444 17.30 9.59 0.79
N HIS A 445 16.46 10.16 1.65
CA HIS A 445 16.01 9.47 2.86
C HIS A 445 14.50 9.63 3.08
N HIS A 446 13.86 8.49 3.34
CA HIS A 446 12.43 8.20 3.48
C HIS A 446 11.62 9.15 4.38
N PRO A 447 10.29 9.26 4.18
CA PRO A 447 9.46 10.26 4.83
C PRO A 447 9.10 9.81 6.24
N THR A 448 9.57 10.55 7.25
CA THR A 448 8.92 10.56 8.56
C THR A 448 8.69 12.01 8.94
N SER A 449 7.41 12.36 9.11
CA SER A 449 6.85 13.42 9.94
C SER A 449 7.69 14.70 10.11
N HIS A 450 7.18 15.81 9.56
CA HIS A 450 7.51 17.20 9.88
C HIS A 450 8.33 17.37 11.19
N LYS A 451 9.64 17.61 11.06
CA LYS A 451 10.43 18.21 12.13
C LYS A 451 10.84 19.61 11.71
N THR A 452 10.18 20.58 12.34
CA THR A 452 10.68 21.93 12.55
C THR A 452 12.14 21.86 12.97
N LYS A 453 13.03 22.45 12.17
CA LYS A 453 14.44 22.56 12.52
C LYS A 453 14.54 23.37 13.83
N ASN A 454 15.02 22.70 14.88
CA ASN A 454 15.28 23.17 16.25
C ASN A 454 14.18 22.96 17.32
N ALA A 455 13.65 21.74 17.47
CA ALA A 455 13.07 21.31 18.74
C ALA A 455 14.03 20.34 19.46
N PRO A 456 14.23 20.45 20.78
CA PRO A 456 15.09 19.52 21.50
C PRO A 456 14.51 18.10 21.40
N VAL A 457 15.35 17.14 21.03
CA VAL A 457 15.04 15.69 21.03
C VAL A 457 14.65 15.19 22.43
N ARG A 458 14.88 15.99 23.47
CA ARG A 458 14.53 15.71 24.86
C ARG A 458 13.20 16.36 25.22
N ILE A 459 12.19 15.52 25.42
CA ILE A 459 10.88 15.93 25.89
C ILE A 459 11.00 16.38 27.36
N LEU A 460 10.79 17.66 27.60
CA LEU A 460 10.82 18.25 28.94
C LEU A 460 9.47 18.02 29.64
N GLU A 461 9.51 17.74 30.95
CA GLU A 461 8.31 17.45 31.76
C GLU A 461 7.27 18.59 31.71
N LYS A 462 7.71 19.84 31.51
CA LYS A 462 6.83 21.01 31.36
C LYS A 462 5.98 21.01 30.08
N GLU A 463 6.41 20.31 29.03
CA GLU A 463 5.63 20.17 27.80
C GLU A 463 4.63 19.01 27.88
N LEU A 464 4.79 18.11 28.85
CA LEU A 464 3.92 16.96 29.06
C LEU A 464 2.70 17.31 29.91
N SER A 465 2.79 18.32 30.77
CA SER A 465 1.69 18.76 31.63
C SER A 465 0.55 19.45 30.85
N SER A 466 0.84 20.03 29.67
CA SER A 466 -0.17 20.66 28.80
C SER A 466 -0.89 19.67 27.87
N ARG A 467 -0.40 18.42 27.76
CA ARG A 467 -0.95 17.42 26.84
C ARG A 467 -2.06 16.58 27.47
N SER A 468 -3.03 16.18 26.65
CA SER A 468 -4.10 15.24 27.02
C SER A 468 -3.58 13.82 27.23
N ASP A 469 -4.26 13.01 28.06
CA ASP A 469 -3.89 11.62 28.36
C ASP A 469 -3.83 10.74 27.10
N ARG A 470 -4.73 10.94 26.13
CA ARG A 470 -4.70 10.25 24.84
C ARG A 470 -3.42 10.60 24.06
N ASN A 471 -3.03 11.87 24.07
CA ASN A 471 -1.83 12.34 23.37
C ASN A 471 -0.54 11.83 24.05
N LEU A 472 -0.54 11.68 25.39
CA LEU A 472 0.56 11.03 26.11
C LEU A 472 0.71 9.56 25.73
N ASN A 473 -0.39 8.80 25.62
CA ASN A 473 -0.35 7.40 25.18
C ASN A 473 0.13 7.25 23.73
N VAL A 474 -0.33 8.13 22.82
CA VAL A 474 0.15 8.15 21.44
C VAL A 474 1.64 8.51 21.37
N GLN A 475 2.09 9.48 22.16
CA GLN A 475 3.49 9.86 22.22
C GLN A 475 4.37 8.72 22.77
N LEU A 476 3.89 8.00 23.79
CA LEU A 476 4.59 6.85 24.35
C LEU A 476 4.78 5.76 23.29
N LEU A 477 3.72 5.40 22.57
CA LEU A 477 3.77 4.42 21.48
C LEU A 477 4.79 4.82 20.41
N LYS A 478 4.78 6.09 19.97
CA LYS A 478 5.74 6.63 19.00
C LYS A 478 7.18 6.54 19.51
N THR A 479 7.41 6.88 20.79
CA THR A 479 8.76 6.78 21.37
C THR A 479 9.22 5.33 21.48
N GLU A 480 8.34 4.40 21.81
CA GLU A 480 8.65 2.96 21.86
C GLU A 480 8.94 2.38 20.46
N GLU A 481 8.19 2.79 19.44
CA GLU A 481 8.44 2.40 18.05
C GLU A 481 9.78 2.93 17.54
N GLU A 482 10.10 4.20 17.83
CA GLU A 482 11.42 4.77 17.52
C GLU A 482 12.57 4.06 18.27
N ILE A 483 12.35 3.63 19.52
CA ILE A 483 13.33 2.81 20.26
C ILE A 483 13.56 1.48 19.54
N ARG A 484 12.49 0.76 19.17
CA ARG A 484 12.61 -0.54 18.46
C ARG A 484 13.32 -0.39 17.12
N ALA A 485 12.99 0.65 16.35
CA ALA A 485 13.62 0.94 15.08
C ALA A 485 15.13 1.23 15.24
N THR A 486 15.50 2.02 16.24
CA THR A 486 16.90 2.36 16.51
C THR A 486 17.71 1.17 17.07
N GLU A 487 17.09 0.31 17.89
CA GLU A 487 17.69 -0.94 18.35
C GLU A 487 17.97 -1.90 17.18
N LYS A 488 17.02 -2.02 16.23
CA LYS A 488 17.20 -2.83 15.02
C LYS A 488 18.36 -2.30 14.15
N GLU A 489 18.45 -0.99 13.95
CA GLU A 489 19.56 -0.38 13.20
C GLU A 489 20.91 -0.57 13.91
N LEU A 490 20.94 -0.49 15.25
CA LEU A 490 22.14 -0.72 16.03
C LEU A 490 22.61 -2.19 15.90
N SER A 491 21.68 -3.14 15.89
CA SER A 491 21.99 -4.55 15.59
C SER A 491 22.60 -4.73 14.20
N ARG A 492 21.99 -4.11 13.17
CA ARG A 492 22.49 -4.15 11.79
C ARG A 492 23.89 -3.54 11.65
N LEU A 493 24.12 -2.38 12.27
CA LEU A 493 25.43 -1.73 12.26
C LEU A 493 26.49 -2.55 13.00
N ASN A 494 26.13 -3.22 14.10
CA ASN A 494 27.03 -4.12 14.81
C ASN A 494 27.39 -5.35 13.96
N GLU A 495 26.44 -5.90 13.22
CA GLU A 495 26.68 -7.00 12.28
C GLU A 495 27.60 -6.58 11.13
N ALA A 496 27.39 -5.39 10.55
CA ALA A 496 28.29 -4.82 9.56
C ALA A 496 29.72 -4.63 10.10
N VAL A 497 29.88 -4.20 11.36
CA VAL A 497 31.22 -4.13 12.00
C VAL A 497 31.86 -5.51 12.08
N LYS A 498 31.12 -6.55 12.50
CA LYS A 498 31.65 -7.93 12.59
C LYS A 498 32.10 -8.46 11.23
N ARG A 499 31.38 -8.12 10.15
CA ARG A 499 31.71 -8.54 8.78
C ARG A 499 32.96 -7.84 8.22
N HIS A 500 33.10 -6.55 8.49
CA HIS A 500 34.22 -5.75 7.97
C HIS A 500 35.44 -5.66 8.91
N GLU A 501 35.38 -6.24 10.12
CA GLU A 501 36.44 -6.16 11.14
C GLU A 501 37.83 -6.61 10.63
N LYS A 502 37.85 -7.58 9.71
CA LYS A 502 39.09 -8.16 9.16
C LYS A 502 39.48 -7.63 7.77
N LYS A 503 38.56 -6.96 7.07
CA LYS A 503 38.74 -6.54 5.67
C LYS A 503 39.13 -5.06 5.58
N ASP A 504 38.39 -4.16 6.25
CA ASP A 504 38.53 -2.71 6.04
C ASP A 504 38.44 -1.91 7.34
N ALA A 505 39.60 -1.55 7.90
CA ALA A 505 39.69 -0.74 9.13
C ALA A 505 39.06 0.66 8.99
N GLY A 506 39.04 1.23 7.77
CA GLY A 506 38.41 2.52 7.48
C GLY A 506 36.89 2.47 7.61
N MET A 507 36.25 1.45 7.04
CA MET A 507 34.81 1.24 7.11
C MET A 507 34.37 0.89 8.53
N VAL A 508 35.12 0.07 9.25
CA VAL A 508 34.87 -0.23 10.67
C VAL A 508 34.87 1.04 11.52
N LYS A 509 35.77 1.99 11.27
CA LYS A 509 35.78 3.28 11.98
C LYS A 509 34.52 4.12 11.69
N GLN A 510 34.03 4.10 10.45
CA GLN A 510 32.78 4.78 10.09
C GLN A 510 31.55 4.13 10.72
N TYR A 511 31.46 2.80 10.69
CA TYR A 511 30.37 2.07 11.34
C TYR A 511 30.38 2.26 12.86
N ARG A 512 31.55 2.22 13.53
CA ARG A 512 31.68 2.54 14.96
C ARG A 512 31.23 3.97 15.27
N ALA A 513 31.54 4.94 14.42
CA ALA A 513 31.06 6.32 14.60
C ALA A 513 29.53 6.45 14.41
N LYS A 514 28.92 5.65 13.51
CA LYS A 514 27.46 5.57 13.36
C LYS A 514 26.81 4.88 14.57
N ILE A 515 27.39 3.79 15.07
CA ILE A 515 26.95 3.09 16.29
C ILE A 515 26.95 4.05 17.47
N ALA A 516 28.04 4.80 17.70
CA ALA A 516 28.10 5.76 18.81
C ALA A 516 27.00 6.83 18.74
N LYS A 517 26.62 7.28 17.52
CA LYS A 517 25.51 8.22 17.32
C LYS A 517 24.16 7.56 17.58
N ALA A 518 23.95 6.34 17.08
CA ALA A 518 22.73 5.58 17.29
C ALA A 518 22.52 5.23 18.78
N GLU A 519 23.59 4.83 19.49
CA GLU A 519 23.60 4.58 20.93
C GLU A 519 23.25 5.84 21.74
N HIS A 520 23.81 7.00 21.36
CA HIS A 520 23.47 8.27 22.00
C HIS A 520 21.99 8.59 21.79
N TYR A 521 21.49 8.47 20.56
CA TYR A 521 20.08 8.73 20.24
C TYR A 521 19.14 7.78 20.99
N LEU A 522 19.46 6.49 21.06
CA LEU A 522 18.72 5.50 21.83
C LEU A 522 18.69 5.84 23.32
N LYS A 523 19.81 6.30 23.90
CA LYS A 523 19.83 6.78 25.29
C LYS A 523 18.89 7.97 25.48
N GLU A 524 18.86 8.91 24.55
CA GLU A 524 17.94 10.05 24.60
C GLU A 524 16.47 9.61 24.52
N LEU A 525 16.13 8.71 23.60
CA LEU A 525 14.79 8.13 23.50
C LEU A 525 14.38 7.41 24.78
N LYS A 526 15.24 6.54 25.35
CA LYS A 526 14.97 5.86 26.62
C LYS A 526 14.79 6.82 27.79
N THR A 527 15.51 7.95 27.81
CA THR A 527 15.25 8.99 28.83
C THR A 527 13.91 9.67 28.62
N SER A 528 13.51 9.91 27.37
CA SER A 528 12.21 10.52 27.05
C SER A 528 11.02 9.57 27.35
N GLU A 529 11.19 8.27 27.15
CA GLU A 529 10.21 7.25 27.50
C GLU A 529 9.99 7.22 29.02
N LYS A 530 11.08 7.19 29.81
CA LYS A 530 11.02 7.22 31.27
C LYS A 530 10.34 8.49 31.80
N THR A 531 10.58 9.65 31.19
CA THR A 531 9.91 10.89 31.62
C THR A 531 8.41 10.86 31.32
N ILE A 532 8.00 10.32 30.17
CA ILE A 532 6.57 10.14 29.82
C ILE A 532 5.91 9.13 30.77
N GLN A 533 6.54 7.98 31.03
CA GLN A 533 6.03 6.96 31.95
C GLN A 533 5.89 7.50 33.37
N ASN A 534 6.91 8.22 33.89
CA ASN A 534 6.83 8.86 35.20
C ASN A 534 5.74 9.92 35.28
N HIS A 535 5.51 10.69 34.21
CA HIS A 535 4.41 11.65 34.16
C HIS A 535 3.05 10.95 34.16
N LYS A 536 2.91 9.83 33.45
CA LYS A 536 1.70 8.99 33.43
C LYS A 536 1.40 8.39 34.80
N THR A 537 2.41 7.87 35.51
CA THR A 537 2.22 7.35 36.88
C THR A 537 1.84 8.46 37.86
N LYS A 538 2.45 9.65 37.77
CA LYS A 538 2.05 10.82 38.56
C LYS A 538 0.58 11.21 38.34
N ARG A 539 0.12 11.30 37.08
CA ARG A 539 -1.30 11.59 36.77
C ARG A 539 -2.23 10.48 37.24
N GLY A 540 -1.84 9.22 37.08
CA GLY A 540 -2.60 8.07 37.59
C GLY A 540 -2.75 8.10 39.11
N ASN A 541 -1.67 8.39 39.83
CA ASN A 541 -1.66 8.53 41.28
C ASN A 541 -2.51 9.73 41.72
N HIS A 542 -2.42 10.88 41.03
CA HIS A 542 -3.28 12.03 41.31
C HIS A 542 -4.76 11.67 41.14
N LYS A 543 -5.15 11.03 40.03
CA LYS A 543 -6.54 10.58 39.81
C LYS A 543 -7.02 9.67 40.94
N LYS A 544 -6.21 8.69 41.35
CA LYS A 544 -6.52 7.81 42.49
C LYS A 544 -6.70 8.59 43.79
N LEU A 545 -5.93 9.64 44.02
CA LEU A 545 -6.05 10.52 45.20
C LEU A 545 -7.25 11.47 45.14
N THR A 546 -7.82 11.74 43.96
CA THR A 546 -8.98 12.65 43.80
C THR A 546 -10.33 11.92 43.84
N ILE A 547 -10.33 10.58 43.89
CA ILE A 547 -11.52 9.72 43.90
C ILE A 547 -11.96 9.35 45.33
N PHE A 548 -11.19 9.76 46.34
CA PHE A 548 -11.58 9.78 47.75
C PHE A 548 -11.99 11.20 48.15
#